data_AF-A0A538EYH0-F1
#
_entry.id   AF-A0A538EYH0-F1
#
_cell.length_a   1.000
_cell.length_b   1.000
_cell.length_c   1.000
_cell.angle_alpha   90.00
_cell.angle_beta   90.00
_cell.angle_gamma   90.00
#
_symmetry.space_group_name_H-M   'P 1'
#
loop_
_entity.id
_entity.type
_entity.pdbx_description
1 polymer ?
#
loop_
_entity_poly.entity_id
_entity_poly.type
_entity_poly.pdbx_seq_one_letter_code
_entity_poly.pdbx_strand_id
1 'polypeptide(L)'
;VNWTLVHDLLPGGGHFYLYKPVNWMLGVVDHLPWVHTGKIDPFNPPQWLGQATLAKLSIIAVQAWRILPFATVIFLAGLSSIPAEVEDAARIDGATGLRKFWYVTLPLQLPIAAVALLFGIVFTATDMTVVYVLTNGGPFNSTQVLTTWAYQTGIVSSSLGQGAAVSLYLLPVLALVAILMLRFARKVEVS
;
A
#
# COMPACT_ATOMS: atom_id res chain seq x y z
N VAL A 1 -18.96 7.66 -34.99
CA VAL A 1 -18.73 6.72 -33.87
C VAL A 1 -17.54 5.86 -34.25
N ASN A 2 -16.43 5.98 -33.55
CA ASN A 2 -15.20 5.26 -33.89
C ASN A 2 -15.30 3.83 -33.31
N TRP A 3 -15.51 2.84 -34.17
CA TRP A 3 -15.82 1.45 -33.80
C TRP A 3 -14.65 0.69 -33.15
N THR A 4 -13.45 1.25 -33.16
CA THR A 4 -12.25 0.65 -32.55
C THR A 4 -12.29 0.61 -31.03
N LEU A 5 -12.92 1.60 -30.38
CA LEU A 5 -12.97 1.72 -28.92
C LEU A 5 -13.92 0.69 -28.26
N VAL A 6 -14.95 0.26 -28.98
CA VAL A 6 -15.94 -0.72 -28.46
C VAL A 6 -15.32 -2.11 -28.35
N HIS A 7 -14.41 -2.46 -29.26
CA HIS A 7 -13.72 -3.75 -29.28
C HIS A 7 -12.72 -3.91 -28.12
N ASP A 8 -12.34 -2.82 -27.47
CA ASP A 8 -11.44 -2.82 -26.32
C ASP A 8 -12.15 -2.99 -24.97
N LEU A 9 -13.48 -2.89 -24.94
CA LEU A 9 -14.29 -2.96 -23.72
C LEU A 9 -14.90 -4.35 -23.49
N LEU A 10 -15.04 -5.15 -24.55
CA LEU A 10 -15.59 -6.51 -24.45
C LEU A 10 -14.47 -7.54 -24.30
N PRO A 11 -14.61 -8.52 -23.37
CA PRO A 11 -13.73 -9.68 -23.30
C PRO A 11 -13.95 -10.55 -24.54
N GLY A 12 -13.35 -10.16 -25.66
CA GLY A 12 -13.53 -10.82 -26.96
C GLY A 12 -12.75 -10.20 -28.12
N GLY A 13 -12.07 -9.06 -27.92
CA GLY A 13 -11.21 -8.48 -28.96
C GLY A 13 -9.89 -9.23 -29.16
N GLY A 14 -9.43 -9.33 -30.41
CA GLY A 14 -8.26 -10.12 -30.85
C GLY A 14 -6.90 -9.81 -30.20
N HIS A 15 -6.84 -8.83 -29.29
CA HIS A 15 -5.70 -8.57 -28.42
C HIS A 15 -6.16 -8.52 -26.95
N PHE A 16 -5.73 -9.52 -26.17
CA PHE A 16 -5.95 -9.59 -24.73
C PHE A 16 -4.92 -8.72 -24.00
N TYR A 17 -5.35 -7.60 -23.45
CA TYR A 17 -4.53 -6.79 -22.55
C TYR A 17 -4.98 -7.03 -21.11
N LEU A 18 -4.01 -7.22 -20.20
CA LEU A 18 -4.25 -7.51 -18.77
C LEU A 18 -5.14 -6.47 -18.06
N TYR A 19 -5.20 -5.23 -18.56
CA TYR A 19 -6.03 -4.18 -17.98
C TYR A 19 -7.51 -4.26 -18.39
N LYS A 20 -7.87 -5.00 -19.45
CA LYS A 20 -9.25 -5.07 -19.98
C LYS A 20 -10.23 -5.71 -18.99
N PRO A 21 -9.94 -6.85 -18.36
CA PRO A 21 -10.85 -7.46 -17.38
C PRO A 21 -11.08 -6.57 -16.15
N VAL A 22 -10.03 -5.90 -15.66
CA VAL A 22 -10.12 -4.98 -14.52
C VAL A 22 -10.99 -3.77 -14.86
N ASN A 23 -10.79 -3.21 -16.05
CA ASN A 23 -11.57 -2.07 -16.52
C ASN A 23 -13.05 -2.44 -16.73
N TRP A 24 -13.31 -3.62 -17.29
CA TRP A 24 -14.66 -4.17 -17.44
C TRP A 24 -15.34 -4.43 -16.09
N MET A 25 -14.63 -5.02 -15.12
CA MET A 25 -15.16 -5.27 -13.77
C MET A 25 -15.51 -4.00 -13.00
N LEU A 26 -14.84 -2.87 -13.27
CA LEU A 26 -15.17 -1.59 -12.64
C LEU A 26 -16.25 -0.82 -13.40
N GLY A 27 -16.29 -0.92 -14.73
CA GLY A 27 -17.43 -0.42 -15.52
C GLY A 27 -18.74 -1.13 -15.15
N VAL A 28 -18.68 -2.46 -15.02
CA VAL A 28 -19.19 -3.27 -13.89
C VAL A 28 -20.05 -2.59 -12.79
N VAL A 29 -19.31 -1.94 -11.91
CA VAL A 29 -19.80 -1.37 -10.66
C VAL A 29 -20.52 -0.04 -10.92
N ASP A 30 -20.11 0.70 -11.94
CA ASP A 30 -20.67 2.02 -12.29
C ASP A 30 -22.04 1.96 -12.98
N HIS A 31 -22.45 0.82 -13.52
CA HIS A 31 -23.82 0.65 -14.04
C HIS A 31 -24.81 0.12 -13.01
N LEU A 32 -24.39 -0.06 -11.75
CA LEU A 32 -25.31 -0.33 -10.67
C LEU A 32 -26.11 0.95 -10.36
N PRO A 33 -27.46 0.93 -10.41
CA PRO A 33 -28.30 2.13 -10.33
C PRO A 33 -28.21 2.93 -9.01
N TRP A 34 -27.58 2.36 -7.98
CA TRP A 34 -27.34 2.99 -6.67
C TRP A 34 -25.92 3.56 -6.48
N VAL A 35 -25.02 3.42 -7.46
CA VAL A 35 -23.64 3.92 -7.41
C VAL A 35 -23.44 4.82 -8.64
N HIS A 36 -23.87 6.09 -8.51
CA HIS A 36 -23.58 7.11 -9.50
C HIS A 36 -22.21 7.75 -9.24
N THR A 37 -21.14 6.98 -9.39
CA THR A 37 -19.81 7.54 -9.62
C THR A 37 -19.77 7.98 -11.07
N GLY A 38 -20.27 9.18 -11.39
CA GLY A 38 -20.32 9.71 -12.77
C GLY A 38 -18.96 9.98 -13.42
N LYS A 39 -18.06 8.98 -13.49
CA LYS A 39 -16.68 9.10 -13.98
C LYS A 39 -16.14 7.89 -14.76
N ILE A 40 -16.91 6.82 -15.01
CA ILE A 40 -16.48 5.75 -15.91
C ILE A 40 -17.38 5.76 -17.16
N ASP A 41 -17.07 6.66 -18.08
CA ASP A 41 -17.66 6.62 -19.42
C ASP A 41 -17.06 5.42 -20.19
N PRO A 42 -17.86 4.59 -20.87
CA PRO A 42 -17.35 3.52 -21.74
C PRO A 42 -16.37 4.04 -22.80
N PHE A 43 -16.49 5.31 -23.21
CA PHE A 43 -15.65 5.95 -24.21
C PHE A 43 -14.38 6.62 -23.64
N ASN A 44 -14.25 6.72 -22.32
CA ASN A 44 -13.08 7.27 -21.63
C ASN A 44 -12.67 6.35 -20.47
N PRO A 45 -12.00 5.22 -20.76
CA PRO A 45 -11.62 4.26 -19.73
C PRO A 45 -10.72 4.94 -18.68
N PRO A 46 -10.87 4.64 -17.38
CA PRO A 46 -10.06 5.21 -16.33
C PRO A 46 -8.57 4.98 -16.62
N GLN A 47 -7.85 6.07 -16.86
CA GLN A 47 -6.43 6.05 -17.11
C GLN A 47 -5.68 5.89 -15.79
N TRP A 48 -5.55 4.64 -15.34
CA TRP A 48 -4.93 4.25 -14.08
C TRP A 48 -3.59 4.91 -13.79
N LEU A 49 -2.74 5.06 -14.81
CA LEU A 49 -1.43 5.68 -14.71
C LEU A 49 -1.39 7.10 -15.32
N GLY A 50 -2.44 7.49 -16.06
CA GLY A 50 -2.52 8.78 -16.76
C GLY A 50 -3.11 9.90 -15.93
N GLN A 51 -3.92 9.58 -14.91
CA GLN A 51 -4.50 10.56 -13.97
C GLN A 51 -3.78 10.53 -12.62
N ALA A 52 -3.43 11.69 -12.08
CA ALA A 52 -2.65 11.81 -10.84
C ALA A 52 -3.26 11.08 -9.63
N THR A 53 -4.59 11.15 -9.47
CA THR A 53 -5.29 10.49 -8.36
C THR A 53 -5.28 8.98 -8.51
N LEU A 54 -5.59 8.48 -9.71
CA LEU A 54 -5.63 7.04 -9.98
C LEU A 54 -4.21 6.44 -9.92
N ALA A 55 -3.19 7.17 -10.41
CA ALA A 55 -1.81 6.73 -10.37
C ALA A 55 -1.31 6.53 -8.93
N LYS A 56 -1.63 7.47 -8.04
CA LYS A 56 -1.34 7.32 -6.59
C LYS A 56 -2.06 6.13 -5.98
N LEU A 57 -3.35 5.92 -6.30
CA LEU A 57 -4.11 4.78 -5.79
C LEU A 57 -3.55 3.44 -6.30
N SER A 58 -3.16 3.36 -7.57
CA SER A 58 -2.52 2.17 -8.15
C SER A 58 -1.19 1.86 -7.47
N ILE A 59 -0.36 2.87 -7.22
CA ILE A 59 0.89 2.71 -6.46
C ILE A 59 0.60 2.18 -5.05
N ILE A 60 -0.35 2.78 -4.33
CA ILE A 60 -0.73 2.35 -2.98
C ILE A 60 -1.23 0.90 -2.99
N ALA A 61 -2.07 0.52 -3.95
CA ALA A 61 -2.62 -0.83 -4.05
C ALA A 61 -1.53 -1.87 -4.30
N VAL A 62 -0.62 -1.60 -5.24
CA VAL A 62 0.52 -2.51 -5.53
C VAL A 62 1.48 -2.57 -4.34
N GLN A 63 1.73 -1.45 -3.69
CA GLN A 63 2.58 -1.38 -2.51
C GLN A 63 1.97 -2.15 -1.33
N ALA A 64 0.67 -2.00 -1.09
CA ALA A 64 -0.07 -2.75 -0.08
C ALA A 64 0.01 -4.25 -0.36
N TRP A 65 -0.30 -4.66 -1.59
CA TRP A 65 -0.19 -6.06 -2.04
C TRP A 65 1.20 -6.65 -1.76
N ARG A 66 2.27 -5.90 -2.01
CA ARG A 66 3.64 -6.37 -1.78
C ARG A 66 3.99 -6.52 -0.28
N ILE A 67 3.40 -5.69 0.59
CA ILE A 67 3.63 -5.74 2.05
C ILE A 67 2.77 -6.81 2.74
N LEU A 68 1.61 -7.16 2.17
CA LEU A 68 0.66 -8.11 2.77
C LEU A 68 1.31 -9.43 3.22
N PRO A 69 2.14 -10.13 2.42
CA PRO A 69 2.75 -11.38 2.87
C PRO A 69 3.66 -11.19 4.08
N PHE A 70 4.47 -10.13 4.09
CA PHE A 70 5.38 -9.81 5.19
C PHE A 70 4.61 -9.50 6.48
N ALA A 71 3.59 -8.65 6.39
CA ALA A 71 2.72 -8.34 7.53
C ALA A 71 2.04 -9.61 8.07
N THR A 72 1.53 -10.47 7.19
CA THR A 72 0.86 -11.73 7.56
C THR A 72 1.78 -12.64 8.38
N VAL A 73 3.03 -12.80 7.96
CA VAL A 73 4.02 -13.62 8.69
C VAL A 73 4.29 -13.04 10.08
N ILE A 74 4.43 -11.72 10.22
CA ILE A 74 4.66 -11.08 11.51
C ILE A 74 3.45 -11.25 12.44
N PHE A 75 2.23 -11.02 11.94
CA PHE A 75 1.02 -11.23 12.74
C PHE A 75 0.85 -12.69 13.14
N LEU A 76 1.17 -13.64 12.27
CA LEU A 76 1.12 -15.06 12.58
C LEU A 76 2.15 -15.44 13.66
N ALA A 77 3.38 -14.94 13.55
CA ALA A 77 4.39 -15.12 14.58
C ALA A 77 3.94 -14.54 15.93
N GLY A 78 3.29 -13.37 15.91
CA GLY A 78 2.75 -12.75 17.11
C GLY A 78 1.52 -13.44 17.71
N LEU A 79 0.71 -14.12 16.91
CA LEU A 79 -0.33 -15.03 17.43
C LEU A 79 0.31 -16.23 18.13
N SER A 80 1.33 -16.82 17.50
CA SER A 80 2.01 -18.01 18.03
C SER A 80 2.79 -17.75 19.33
N SER A 81 3.12 -16.49 19.64
CA SER A 81 3.77 -16.13 20.91
C SER A 81 2.79 -15.96 22.07
N ILE A 82 1.47 -15.96 21.83
CA ILE A 82 0.47 -15.83 22.89
C ILE A 82 0.41 -17.16 23.67
N PRO A 83 0.67 -17.17 24.99
CA PRO A 83 0.60 -18.38 25.80
C PRO A 83 -0.82 -18.96 25.85
N ALA A 84 -0.94 -20.29 25.88
CA ALA A 84 -2.23 -20.99 25.90
C ALA A 84 -3.06 -20.65 27.16
N GLU A 85 -2.39 -20.32 28.27
CA GLU A 85 -3.02 -19.97 29.54
C GLU A 85 -3.87 -18.70 29.41
N VAL A 86 -3.43 -17.74 28.58
CA VAL A 86 -4.18 -16.50 28.31
C VAL A 86 -5.44 -16.79 27.49
N GLU A 87 -5.36 -17.75 26.57
CA GLU A 87 -6.54 -18.16 25.79
C GLU A 87 -7.57 -18.89 26.64
N ASP A 88 -7.13 -19.75 27.56
CA ASP A 88 -8.01 -20.49 28.46
C ASP A 88 -8.65 -19.58 29.51
N ALA A 89 -7.91 -18.60 30.04
CA ALA A 89 -8.46 -17.56 30.91
C ALA A 89 -9.56 -16.75 30.19
N ALA A 90 -9.31 -16.32 28.94
CA ALA A 90 -10.31 -15.60 28.15
C ALA A 90 -11.58 -16.42 27.88
N ARG A 91 -11.46 -17.75 27.75
CA ARG A 91 -12.62 -18.65 27.63
C ARG A 91 -13.42 -18.75 28.93
N ILE A 92 -12.74 -18.82 30.07
CA ILE A 92 -13.37 -18.84 31.40
C ILE A 92 -14.12 -17.52 31.64
N ASP A 93 -13.56 -16.39 31.23
CA ASP A 93 -14.19 -15.06 31.31
C ASP A 93 -15.31 -14.82 30.28
N GLY A 94 -15.63 -15.82 29.45
CA GLY A 94 -16.69 -15.77 28.45
C GLY A 94 -16.41 -14.85 27.26
N ALA A 95 -15.16 -14.45 27.04
CA ALA A 95 -14.76 -13.65 25.88
C ALA A 95 -14.76 -14.52 24.61
N THR A 96 -15.77 -14.36 23.76
CA THR A 96 -15.92 -15.11 22.49
C THR A 96 -15.94 -14.21 21.26
N GLY A 97 -15.49 -14.75 20.12
CA GLY A 97 -15.52 -14.09 18.81
C GLY A 97 -14.82 -12.73 18.76
N LEU A 98 -15.54 -11.70 18.28
CA LEU A 98 -15.05 -10.34 18.16
C LEU A 98 -14.62 -9.73 19.50
N ARG A 99 -15.26 -10.11 20.61
CA ARG A 99 -14.89 -9.60 21.94
C ARG A 99 -13.49 -10.09 22.33
N LYS A 100 -13.17 -11.37 22.09
CA LYS A 100 -11.81 -11.89 22.30
C LYS A 100 -10.79 -11.16 21.42
N PHE A 101 -11.13 -10.92 20.15
CA PHE A 101 -10.23 -10.22 19.24
C PHE A 101 -9.88 -8.81 19.73
N TRP A 102 -10.87 -7.98 20.04
CA TRP A 102 -10.64 -6.58 20.42
C TRP A 102 -10.04 -6.40 21.82
N TYR A 103 -10.40 -7.26 22.78
CA TYR A 103 -10.01 -7.08 24.19
C TYR A 103 -8.83 -7.95 24.63
N VAL A 104 -8.51 -9.02 23.91
CA VAL A 104 -7.42 -9.96 24.29
C VAL A 104 -6.37 -9.98 23.19
N THR A 105 -6.75 -10.41 21.98
CA THR A 105 -5.77 -10.65 20.90
C THR A 105 -5.11 -9.36 20.41
N LEU A 106 -5.90 -8.35 20.06
CA LEU A 106 -5.40 -7.09 19.52
C LEU A 106 -4.45 -6.35 20.49
N PRO A 107 -4.77 -6.16 21.79
CA PRO A 107 -3.84 -5.51 22.72
C PRO A 107 -2.55 -6.31 22.94
N LEU A 108 -2.61 -7.65 23.02
CA LEU A 108 -1.41 -8.49 23.14
C LEU A 108 -0.54 -8.45 21.87
N GLN A 109 -1.15 -8.21 20.71
CA GLN A 109 -0.44 -8.06 19.44
C GLN A 109 0.11 -6.66 19.19
N LEU A 110 -0.33 -5.63 19.92
CA LEU A 110 0.09 -4.24 19.70
C LEU A 110 1.62 -4.05 19.67
N PRO A 111 2.42 -4.64 20.58
CA PRO A 111 3.89 -4.49 20.54
C PRO A 111 4.48 -5.02 19.23
N ILE A 112 4.01 -6.20 18.80
CA ILE A 112 4.49 -6.87 17.59
C ILE A 112 4.03 -6.12 16.34
N ALA A 113 2.78 -5.64 16.33
CA ALA A 113 2.23 -4.81 15.27
C ALA A 113 2.98 -3.47 15.15
N ALA A 114 3.38 -2.86 16.26
CA ALA A 114 4.15 -1.62 16.26
C ALA A 114 5.54 -1.82 15.61
N VAL A 115 6.21 -2.93 15.90
CA VAL A 115 7.47 -3.30 15.25
C VAL A 115 7.25 -3.56 13.75
N ALA A 116 6.19 -4.29 13.39
CA ALA A 116 5.83 -4.55 11.99
C ALA A 116 5.58 -3.25 11.20
N LEU A 117 4.84 -2.31 11.80
CA LEU A 117 4.55 -1.01 11.23
C LEU A 117 5.80 -0.17 11.07
N LEU A 118 6.72 -0.19 12.03
CA LEU A 118 8.01 0.49 11.92
C LEU A 118 8.77 0.00 10.69
N PHE A 119 8.95 -1.32 10.56
CA PHE A 119 9.61 -1.90 9.38
C PHE A 119 8.86 -1.57 8.08
N GLY A 120 7.52 -1.64 8.10
CA GLY A 120 6.69 -1.30 6.95
C GLY A 120 6.88 0.14 6.48
N ILE A 121 6.94 1.10 7.39
CA ILE A 121 7.18 2.52 7.06
C ILE A 121 8.59 2.69 6.49
N VAL A 122 9.60 2.11 7.12
CA VAL A 122 10.98 2.18 6.64
C VAL A 122 11.09 1.60 5.23
N PHE A 123 10.58 0.38 5.00
CA PHE A 123 10.61 -0.26 3.69
C PHE A 123 9.87 0.53 2.63
N THR A 124 8.70 1.08 2.95
CA THR A 124 7.92 1.88 2.00
C THR A 124 8.61 3.20 1.67
N ALA A 125 9.15 3.89 2.67
CA ALA A 125 9.81 5.18 2.48
C ALA A 125 11.13 5.07 1.70
N THR A 126 11.85 3.94 1.84
CA THR A 126 13.07 3.68 1.07
C THR A 126 12.82 3.06 -0.30
N ASP A 127 11.61 2.57 -0.59
CA ASP A 127 11.33 1.96 -1.88
C ASP A 127 11.07 3.01 -2.96
N MET A 128 11.79 2.87 -4.08
CA MET A 128 11.52 3.62 -5.31
C MET A 128 10.92 2.73 -6.41
N THR A 129 10.96 1.41 -6.23
CA THR A 129 10.72 0.43 -7.31
C THR A 129 9.31 0.54 -7.84
N VAL A 130 8.30 0.54 -6.95
CA VAL A 130 6.89 0.58 -7.37
C VAL A 130 6.58 1.87 -8.13
N VAL A 131 7.02 3.01 -7.61
CA VAL A 131 6.81 4.32 -8.23
C VAL A 131 7.51 4.40 -9.58
N TYR A 132 8.77 3.99 -9.65
CA TYR A 132 9.58 4.03 -10.86
C TYR A 132 9.01 3.14 -11.97
N VAL A 133 8.66 1.88 -11.63
CA VAL A 133 8.16 0.89 -12.60
C VAL A 133 6.76 1.25 -13.10
N LEU A 134 5.87 1.73 -12.23
CA LEU A 134 4.47 1.99 -12.62
C LEU A 134 4.30 3.34 -13.31
N THR A 135 5.02 4.37 -12.88
CA THR A 135 4.71 5.75 -13.29
C THR A 135 5.93 6.58 -13.64
N ASN A 136 7.14 6.12 -13.28
CA ASN A 136 8.37 6.90 -13.37
C ASN A 136 8.26 8.30 -12.73
N GLY A 137 7.45 8.43 -11.68
CA GLY A 137 7.16 9.71 -10.99
C GLY A 137 6.00 10.52 -11.59
N GLY A 138 5.42 10.10 -12.72
CA GLY A 138 4.28 10.78 -13.36
C GLY A 138 2.90 10.41 -12.78
N PRO A 139 1.81 10.98 -13.34
CA PRO A 139 1.77 12.08 -14.31
C PRO A 139 2.10 13.43 -13.65
N PHE A 140 2.75 14.35 -14.36
CA PHE A 140 3.13 15.69 -13.85
C PHE A 140 3.91 15.68 -12.52
N ASN A 141 4.85 14.74 -12.34
CA ASN A 141 5.62 14.58 -11.09
C ASN A 141 4.76 14.33 -9.82
N SER A 142 3.49 13.97 -9.98
CA SER A 142 2.53 13.89 -8.86
C SER A 142 2.68 12.66 -7.97
N THR A 143 3.43 11.64 -8.42
CA THR A 143 3.71 10.41 -7.66
C THR A 143 5.15 10.34 -7.19
N GLN A 144 5.93 11.39 -7.45
CA GLN A 144 7.36 11.39 -7.21
C GLN A 144 7.67 11.42 -5.71
N VAL A 145 8.52 10.48 -5.28
CA VAL A 145 9.03 10.37 -3.92
C VAL A 145 10.51 10.70 -3.87
N LEU A 146 11.05 11.01 -2.68
CA LEU A 146 12.46 11.40 -2.49
C LEU A 146 13.43 10.39 -3.12
N THR A 147 13.17 9.10 -2.96
CA THR A 147 14.01 8.02 -3.49
C THR A 147 14.04 8.00 -5.03
N THR A 148 12.87 8.12 -5.66
CA THR A 148 12.76 8.23 -7.13
C THR A 148 13.41 9.51 -7.65
N TRP A 149 13.27 10.63 -6.92
CA TRP A 149 13.89 11.90 -7.31
C TRP A 149 15.42 11.88 -7.18
N ALA A 150 15.93 11.27 -6.10
CA ALA A 150 17.36 11.05 -5.93
C ALA A 150 17.94 10.16 -7.04
N TYR A 151 17.21 9.13 -7.45
CA TYR A 151 17.61 8.26 -8.56
C TYR A 151 17.67 9.01 -9.89
N GLN A 152 16.62 9.79 -10.22
CA GLN A 152 16.60 10.58 -11.45
C GLN A 152 17.75 11.61 -11.47
N THR A 153 17.97 12.31 -10.36
CA THR A 153 19.04 13.32 -10.27
C THR A 153 20.43 12.68 -10.30
N GLY A 154 20.64 11.60 -9.55
CA GLY A 154 21.94 10.95 -9.41
C GLY A 154 22.36 10.18 -10.66
N ILE A 155 21.47 9.32 -11.15
CA ILE A 155 21.78 8.36 -12.23
C ILE A 155 21.40 8.95 -13.58
N VAL A 156 20.14 9.38 -13.76
CA VAL A 156 19.63 9.81 -15.07
C VAL A 156 20.28 11.14 -15.49
N SER A 157 20.38 12.10 -14.58
CA SER A 157 21.05 13.39 -14.84
C SER A 157 22.58 13.33 -14.66
N SER A 158 23.15 12.16 -14.36
CA SER A 158 24.59 11.95 -14.13
C SER A 158 25.19 12.83 -13.03
N SER A 159 24.37 13.35 -12.11
CA SER A 159 24.80 14.24 -11.03
C SER A 159 24.81 13.49 -9.69
N LEU A 160 25.71 12.51 -9.57
CA LEU A 160 25.79 11.59 -8.42
C LEU A 160 25.85 12.31 -7.07
N GLY A 161 26.60 13.41 -6.96
CA GLY A 161 26.71 14.18 -5.72
C GLY A 161 25.38 14.82 -5.29
N GLN A 162 24.60 15.34 -6.25
CA GLN A 162 23.29 15.91 -5.96
C GLN A 162 22.27 14.81 -5.61
N GLY A 163 22.26 13.71 -6.35
CA GLY A 163 21.42 12.55 -6.03
C GLY A 163 21.71 11.97 -4.64
N ALA A 164 22.99 11.86 -4.26
CA ALA A 164 23.38 11.42 -2.93
C ALA A 164 22.93 12.38 -1.82
N ALA A 165 23.05 13.69 -2.05
CA ALA A 165 22.55 14.70 -1.12
C ALA A 165 21.02 14.61 -0.93
N VAL A 166 20.26 14.41 -2.00
CA VAL A 166 18.79 14.20 -1.93
C VAL A 166 18.46 12.94 -1.12
N SER A 167 19.16 11.83 -1.34
CA SER A 167 18.97 10.60 -0.57
C SER A 167 19.28 10.78 0.92
N LEU A 168 20.28 11.60 1.28
CA LEU A 168 20.63 11.86 2.68
C LEU A 168 19.51 12.58 3.45
N TYR A 169 18.64 13.34 2.78
CA TYR A 169 17.49 13.97 3.43
C TYR A 169 16.46 12.98 3.97
N LEU A 170 16.43 11.72 3.48
CA LEU A 170 15.59 10.67 4.06
C LEU A 170 16.04 10.26 5.46
N LEU A 171 17.33 10.37 5.77
CA LEU A 171 17.89 9.93 7.05
C LEU A 171 17.24 10.61 8.26
N PRO A 172 17.20 11.97 8.37
CA PRO A 172 16.58 12.62 9.53
C PRO A 172 15.08 12.31 9.64
N VAL A 173 14.37 12.17 8.51
CA VAL A 173 12.94 11.83 8.51
C VAL A 173 12.72 10.43 9.06
N LEU A 174 13.48 9.44 8.57
CA LEU A 174 13.39 8.05 9.03
C LEU A 174 13.83 7.92 10.50
N ALA A 175 14.89 8.62 10.89
CA ALA A 175 15.35 8.64 12.28
C ALA A 175 14.27 9.20 13.22
N LEU A 176 13.61 10.30 12.84
CA LEU A 176 12.51 10.87 13.60
C LEU A 176 11.35 9.87 13.76
N VAL A 177 10.92 9.24 12.68
CA VAL A 177 9.84 8.23 12.70
C VAL A 177 10.23 7.04 13.58
N ALA A 178 11.45 6.53 13.44
CA ALA A 178 11.95 5.42 14.24
C ALA A 178 11.98 5.76 15.74
N ILE A 179 12.47 6.95 16.11
CA ILE A 179 12.49 7.40 17.51
C ILE A 179 11.07 7.51 18.08
N LEU A 180 10.14 8.09 17.33
CA LEU A 180 8.73 8.22 17.76
C LEU A 180 8.07 6.86 17.97
N MET A 181 8.28 5.93 17.04
CA MET A 181 7.74 4.56 17.12
C MET A 181 8.36 3.76 18.25
N LEU A 182 9.68 3.81 18.44
CA LEU A 182 10.35 3.13 19.56
C LEU A 182 9.90 3.67 20.92
N ARG A 183 9.66 4.98 21.03
CA ARG A 183 9.07 5.58 22.23
C ARG A 183 7.64 5.10 22.48
N PHE A 184 6.84 4.93 21.43
CA PHE A 184 5.50 4.38 21.54
C PHE A 184 5.53 2.91 21.98
N ALA A 185 6.33 2.07 21.31
CA ALA A 185 6.46 0.65 21.64
C ALA A 185 6.90 0.43 23.10
N ARG A 186 7.88 1.21 23.59
CA ARG A 186 8.33 1.13 24.99
C ARG A 186 7.24 1.44 26.01
N LYS A 187 6.25 2.28 25.68
CA LYS A 187 5.12 2.57 26.57
C LYS A 187 4.13 1.41 26.63
N VAL A 188 3.97 0.67 25.54
CA VAL A 188 3.04 -0.47 25.45
C VAL A 188 3.56 -1.67 26.25
N GLU A 189 4.88 -1.84 26.37
CA GLU A 189 5.49 -2.94 27.14
C GLU A 189 5.43 -2.72 28.67
N VAL A 190 5.13 -1.50 29.13
CA VAL A 190 5.15 -1.11 30.55
C VAL A 190 3.74 -1.03 31.16
N SER A 191 2.68 -1.32 30.38
CA SER A 191 1.27 -1.31 30.83
C SER A 191 0.68 -2.72 30.83
#